data_AF-A0A644VP99-F1
#
_entry.id   AF-A0A644VP99-F1
#
_cell.length_a   1.000
_cell.length_b   1.000
_cell.length_c   1.000
_cell.angle_alpha   90.00
_cell.angle_beta   90.00
_cell.angle_gamma   90.00
#
_symmetry.space_group_name_H-M   'P 1'
#
loop_
_entity.id
_entity.type
_entity.pdbx_description
1 polymer ?
#
loop_
_entity_poly.entity_id
_entity_poly.type
_entity_poly.pdbx_seq_one_letter_code
_entity_poly.pdbx_strand_id
1 'polypeptide(L)'
;MRKIVLIIVFIMIGLQGKSQQVYDTIIYYPPAVLNCPMWMDSSEFLNPNDPSGYYSTLRHYELLGIMCGYNVAPVGFSPTIGPNDTNTLNIRAYAQPYSLDSLAIVIGVAAKITGTMPSMSPNWYYFHLMDSSGVEVAYTQLPPFGSCQTPYPTIFEIVQGKYYFNSQVLLKDFYIAVDMPSEQSYSLGGTPYKFDHTCTFTEDSCLKIDRGCYQYEPPYLLKRGSTQWTRFDQDTIYYYYRKMHIGWFPIILVPRPDSLSLANEIDINNTCNILPNPAKNNIKIISQFKVKDIEIYNISGIKLKTIPINDYEKYIDISDLIQGTYIIKINTPRGIATKKLLVE
;
A
#
# COMPACT_ATOMS: atom_id res chain seq x y z
N MET A 1 8.19 44.70 -6.12
CA MET A 1 6.96 44.36 -6.86
C MET A 1 6.22 43.30 -6.05
N ARG A 2 5.01 43.66 -5.56
CA ARG A 2 3.93 42.91 -4.85
C ARG A 2 4.31 41.52 -4.27
N LYS A 3 4.46 41.26 -2.97
CA LYS A 3 3.55 41.45 -1.80
C LYS A 3 2.08 41.15 -2.09
N ILE A 4 1.64 39.94 -1.75
CA ILE A 4 0.32 39.68 -1.14
C ILE A 4 0.54 38.74 0.06
N VAL A 5 -0.02 39.17 1.18
CA VAL A 5 0.01 38.59 2.53
C VAL A 5 -1.45 38.47 2.97
N LEU A 6 -1.74 37.47 3.81
CA LEU A 6 -2.98 37.23 4.58
C LEU A 6 -4.18 36.68 3.78
N ILE A 7 -5.04 35.80 4.33
CA ILE A 7 -5.78 35.97 5.60
C ILE A 7 -6.02 34.62 6.31
N ILE A 8 -5.76 34.59 7.63
CA ILE A 8 -6.32 33.65 8.63
C ILE A 8 -7.76 34.11 8.93
N VAL A 9 -8.75 33.20 8.93
CA VAL A 9 -10.06 33.46 9.57
C VAL A 9 -10.43 32.30 10.50
N PHE A 10 -10.41 32.59 11.79
CA PHE A 10 -11.16 31.89 12.84
C PHE A 10 -12.60 32.40 12.81
N ILE A 11 -13.63 31.54 12.74
CA ILE A 11 -14.98 31.84 13.29
C ILE A 11 -15.60 30.59 13.90
N MET A 12 -15.86 30.69 15.22
CA MET A 12 -16.82 29.87 15.96
C MET A 12 -18.27 30.34 15.70
N ILE A 13 -19.15 29.36 15.45
CA ILE A 13 -20.61 29.31 15.67
C ILE A 13 -21.49 30.41 15.04
N GLY A 14 -22.34 30.00 14.09
CA GLY A 14 -23.53 30.72 13.64
C GLY A 14 -24.29 29.92 12.59
N LEU A 15 -25.42 29.34 13.00
CA LEU A 15 -26.38 28.63 12.14
C LEU A 15 -26.87 29.56 11.02
N GLN A 16 -26.59 29.21 9.75
CA GLN A 16 -27.53 29.29 8.62
C GLN A 16 -26.89 28.69 7.36
N GLY A 17 -27.46 27.56 6.90
CA GLY A 17 -27.46 27.12 5.50
C GLY A 17 -26.11 26.90 4.81
N LYS A 18 -25.20 26.09 5.36
CA LYS A 18 -24.12 25.56 4.53
C LYS A 18 -24.66 24.40 3.71
N SER A 19 -24.66 24.56 2.37
CA SER A 19 -24.53 23.42 1.46
C SER A 19 -23.50 22.46 2.07
N GLN A 20 -23.94 21.25 2.40
CA GLN A 20 -23.09 20.26 3.04
C GLN A 20 -21.96 19.95 2.06
N GLN A 21 -20.74 20.41 2.35
CA GLN A 21 -19.58 20.15 1.50
C GLN A 21 -19.45 18.63 1.37
N VAL A 22 -19.72 18.14 0.16
CA VAL A 22 -19.76 16.70 -0.06
C VAL A 22 -18.35 16.23 -0.36
N TYR A 23 -17.94 15.13 0.25
CA TYR A 23 -16.62 14.56 0.06
C TYR A 23 -16.71 13.22 -0.69
N ASP A 24 -15.65 12.91 -1.42
CA ASP A 24 -15.39 11.58 -1.94
C ASP A 24 -14.34 10.88 -1.09
N THR A 25 -14.58 9.60 -0.84
CA THR A 25 -13.64 8.71 -0.17
C THR A 25 -12.70 8.10 -1.21
N ILE A 26 -11.41 8.36 -1.05
CA ILE A 26 -10.34 7.92 -1.96
C ILE A 26 -9.29 7.13 -1.17
N ILE A 27 -8.81 6.03 -1.76
CA ILE A 27 -7.57 5.39 -1.30
C ILE A 27 -6.41 6.10 -1.99
N TYR A 28 -5.54 6.74 -1.22
CA TYR A 28 -4.35 7.39 -1.77
C TYR A 28 -3.24 6.36 -1.98
N TYR A 29 -2.87 6.19 -3.25
CA TYR A 29 -1.72 5.40 -3.65
C TYR A 29 -0.57 6.36 -3.99
N PRO A 30 0.57 6.33 -3.27
CA PRO A 30 1.71 7.16 -3.60
C PRO A 30 2.16 6.92 -5.05
N PRO A 31 2.42 7.96 -5.87
CA PRO A 31 2.79 7.78 -7.27
C PRO A 31 4.01 6.88 -7.47
N ALA A 32 4.96 6.95 -6.53
CA ALA A 32 6.17 6.13 -6.50
C ALA A 32 5.87 4.63 -6.47
N VAL A 33 4.75 4.20 -5.87
CA VAL A 33 4.46 2.77 -5.63
C VAL A 33 3.45 2.18 -6.62
N LEU A 34 2.97 2.99 -7.57
CA LEU A 34 1.93 2.57 -8.52
C LEU A 34 2.37 1.46 -9.45
N ASN A 35 3.63 1.43 -9.90
CA ASN A 35 4.13 0.48 -10.90
C ASN A 35 4.89 -0.71 -10.30
N CYS A 36 4.66 -0.97 -9.02
CA CYS A 36 5.60 -1.72 -8.19
C CYS A 36 5.01 -3.07 -7.86
N PRO A 37 5.76 -4.16 -8.06
CA PRO A 37 5.29 -5.45 -7.62
C PRO A 37 5.19 -5.42 -6.08
N MET A 38 3.99 -5.69 -5.58
CA MET A 38 3.75 -5.94 -4.17
C MET A 38 3.87 -7.43 -3.91
N TRP A 39 4.39 -7.77 -2.74
CA TRP A 39 4.64 -9.12 -2.29
C TRP A 39 4.02 -9.28 -0.92
N MET A 40 3.33 -10.38 -0.68
CA MET A 40 2.81 -10.70 0.65
C MET A 40 3.91 -11.41 1.41
N ASP A 41 4.19 -10.97 2.64
CA ASP A 41 5.02 -11.76 3.54
C ASP A 41 4.31 -13.10 3.79
N SER A 42 4.79 -14.16 3.13
CA SER A 42 4.25 -15.51 3.05
C SER A 42 2.88 -15.69 2.36
N SER A 43 2.92 -16.10 1.10
CA SER A 43 2.10 -17.21 0.61
C SER A 43 3.04 -18.40 0.39
N GLU A 44 2.65 -19.57 0.91
CA GLU A 44 3.29 -20.90 0.83
C GLU A 44 4.62 -21.04 0.05
N PHE A 45 5.66 -21.54 0.72
CA PHE A 45 6.91 -22.06 0.12
C PHE A 45 6.73 -23.10 -1.00
N LEU A 46 5.52 -23.67 -1.11
CA LEU A 46 5.22 -24.84 -1.93
C LEU A 46 4.17 -24.55 -3.00
N ASN A 47 3.76 -23.31 -3.22
CA ASN A 47 2.88 -22.97 -4.33
C ASN A 47 3.72 -22.78 -5.61
N PRO A 48 3.74 -23.73 -6.55
CA PRO A 48 4.52 -23.61 -7.79
C PRO A 48 4.02 -22.50 -8.72
N ASN A 49 2.83 -21.93 -8.45
CA ASN A 49 2.24 -20.84 -9.24
C ASN A 49 2.48 -19.45 -8.62
N ASP A 50 3.10 -19.37 -7.43
CA ASP A 50 3.39 -18.11 -6.74
C ASP A 50 4.90 -17.99 -6.43
N PRO A 51 5.65 -17.14 -7.17
CA PRO A 51 7.08 -16.96 -6.91
C PRO A 51 7.38 -16.37 -5.53
N SER A 52 6.40 -15.81 -4.80
CA SER A 52 6.61 -15.25 -3.45
C SER A 52 7.00 -16.31 -2.41
N GLY A 53 6.58 -17.56 -2.59
CA GLY A 53 6.97 -18.67 -1.72
C GLY A 53 8.47 -19.00 -1.79
N TYR A 54 9.10 -18.86 -2.96
CA TYR A 54 10.53 -19.12 -3.14
C TYR A 54 11.40 -18.03 -2.49
N TYR A 55 10.84 -16.84 -2.32
CA TYR A 55 11.47 -15.65 -1.77
C TYR A 55 10.80 -15.22 -0.47
N SER A 56 10.69 -16.09 0.53
CA SER A 56 10.48 -15.58 1.90
C SER A 56 11.54 -14.53 2.16
N THR A 57 11.12 -13.27 2.28
CA THR A 57 11.92 -12.18 1.75
C THR A 57 13.27 -12.06 2.44
N LEU A 58 13.32 -12.33 3.76
CA LEU A 58 14.56 -12.32 4.53
C LEU A 58 15.53 -13.48 4.15
N ARG A 59 15.00 -14.65 3.80
CA ARG A 59 15.82 -15.75 3.25
C ARG A 59 16.42 -15.41 1.89
N HIS A 60 15.73 -14.61 1.08
CA HIS A 60 16.31 -14.15 -0.19
C HIS A 60 17.61 -13.36 0.05
N TYR A 61 17.63 -12.48 1.05
CA TYR A 61 18.85 -11.75 1.42
C TYR A 61 19.90 -12.63 2.10
N GLU A 62 19.50 -13.65 2.84
CA GLU A 62 20.44 -14.67 3.33
C GLU A 62 21.13 -15.39 2.16
N LEU A 63 20.37 -15.80 1.14
CA LEU A 63 20.90 -16.43 -0.07
C LEU A 63 21.78 -15.46 -0.88
N LEU A 64 21.42 -14.18 -0.98
CA LEU A 64 22.29 -13.16 -1.56
C LEU A 64 23.55 -12.94 -0.71
N GLY A 65 23.48 -13.07 0.61
CA GLY A 65 24.65 -13.11 1.49
C GLY A 65 25.61 -14.21 1.10
N ILE A 66 25.10 -15.43 0.91
CA ILE A 66 25.90 -16.60 0.51
C ILE A 66 26.45 -16.45 -0.92
N MET A 67 25.62 -16.01 -1.87
CA MET A 67 25.97 -15.98 -3.29
C MET A 67 26.74 -14.74 -3.71
N CYS A 68 26.51 -13.60 -3.03
CA CYS A 68 27.01 -12.28 -3.43
C CYS A 68 27.82 -11.57 -2.32
N GLY A 69 27.99 -12.18 -1.14
CA GLY A 69 28.84 -11.64 -0.06
C GLY A 69 28.21 -10.52 0.78
N TYR A 70 26.89 -10.35 0.74
CA TYR A 70 26.20 -9.41 1.62
C TYR A 70 26.34 -9.81 3.09
N ASN A 71 26.67 -8.83 3.94
CA ASN A 71 26.74 -9.04 5.38
C ASN A 71 25.35 -8.85 6.02
N VAL A 72 24.46 -9.81 5.77
CA VAL A 72 23.12 -9.88 6.38
C VAL A 72 23.17 -10.97 7.45
N ALA A 73 22.71 -10.67 8.67
CA ALA A 73 22.61 -11.68 9.72
C ALA A 73 21.65 -12.81 9.26
N PRO A 74 21.95 -14.09 9.55
CA PRO A 74 21.05 -15.19 9.20
C PRO A 74 19.79 -15.12 10.08
N VAL A 75 18.69 -14.62 9.49
CA VAL A 75 17.38 -14.48 10.17
C VAL A 75 16.36 -15.54 9.76
N GLY A 76 16.78 -16.52 8.95
CA GLY A 76 15.98 -17.68 8.56
C GLY A 76 14.68 -17.30 7.85
N PHE A 77 13.63 -18.10 8.07
CA PHE A 77 12.33 -17.99 7.39
C PHE A 77 11.38 -16.99 8.07
N SER A 78 11.89 -15.80 8.37
CA SER A 78 11.13 -14.74 9.04
C SER A 78 10.36 -13.86 8.04
N PRO A 79 9.15 -13.37 8.37
CA PRO A 79 8.46 -12.36 7.56
C PRO A 79 9.17 -11.00 7.66
N THR A 80 9.09 -10.19 6.60
CA THR A 80 9.65 -8.82 6.57
C THR A 80 8.87 -7.89 7.48
N ILE A 81 7.54 -7.92 7.38
CA ILE A 81 6.54 -7.18 8.13
C ILE A 81 5.62 -8.20 8.81
N GLY A 82 5.94 -8.53 10.05
CA GLY A 82 5.16 -9.45 10.86
C GLY A 82 5.73 -9.59 12.27
N PRO A 83 5.11 -10.42 13.11
CA PRO A 83 5.64 -10.71 14.44
C PRO A 83 6.98 -11.45 14.32
N ASN A 84 7.99 -10.99 15.05
CA ASN A 84 9.29 -11.65 15.12
C ASN A 84 9.96 -11.39 16.47
N ASP A 85 10.26 -12.47 17.19
CA ASP A 85 10.90 -12.38 18.52
C ASP A 85 12.33 -12.96 18.53
N THR A 86 12.96 -13.10 17.37
CA THR A 86 14.37 -13.50 17.32
C THR A 86 15.26 -12.44 17.98
N ASN A 87 16.39 -12.86 18.55
CA ASN A 87 17.35 -11.94 19.19
C ASN A 87 17.86 -10.83 18.24
N THR A 88 17.80 -11.06 16.93
CA THR A 88 18.28 -10.15 15.88
C THR A 88 17.23 -9.11 15.47
N LEU A 89 15.98 -9.53 15.24
CA LEU A 89 14.91 -8.64 14.79
C LEU A 89 14.14 -8.05 15.98
N ASN A 90 13.67 -8.91 16.89
CA ASN A 90 12.95 -8.57 18.12
C ASN A 90 11.96 -7.39 17.96
N ILE A 91 11.00 -7.53 17.03
CA ILE A 91 10.18 -6.42 16.55
C ILE A 91 8.88 -6.28 17.37
N ARG A 92 8.56 -5.03 17.71
CA ARG A 92 7.31 -4.63 18.38
C ARG A 92 6.31 -4.01 17.42
N ALA A 93 6.75 -3.12 16.52
CA ALA A 93 5.86 -2.37 15.65
C ALA A 93 6.59 -1.89 14.38
N TYR A 94 5.81 -1.52 13.36
CA TYR A 94 6.30 -0.89 12.13
C TYR A 94 5.50 0.37 11.83
N ALA A 95 6.09 1.31 11.09
CA ALA A 95 5.42 2.52 10.64
C ALA A 95 5.81 2.91 9.21
N GLN A 96 4.84 3.38 8.45
CA GLN A 96 5.00 3.88 7.10
C GLN A 96 4.74 5.40 7.06
N PRO A 97 5.74 6.23 6.67
CA PRO A 97 5.54 7.67 6.46
C PRO A 97 4.75 8.02 5.20
N TYR A 98 4.01 9.13 5.28
CA TYR A 98 3.37 9.82 4.16
C TYR A 98 3.57 11.34 4.27
N SER A 99 3.80 11.97 3.13
CA SER A 99 3.84 13.43 2.96
C SER A 99 2.97 13.78 1.75
N LEU A 100 1.79 14.32 2.00
CA LEU A 100 0.86 14.75 0.95
C LEU A 100 1.22 16.15 0.41
N ASP A 101 0.84 16.43 -0.83
CA ASP A 101 1.07 17.76 -1.43
C ASP A 101 0.29 18.87 -0.71
N SER A 102 -0.85 18.53 -0.11
CA SER A 102 -1.71 19.43 0.66
C SER A 102 -2.38 18.71 1.83
N LEU A 103 -2.92 19.48 2.77
CA LEU A 103 -3.69 18.94 3.90
C LEU A 103 -4.89 18.13 3.36
N ALA A 104 -5.01 16.88 3.79
CA ALA A 104 -6.13 16.02 3.49
C ALA A 104 -6.72 15.46 4.79
N ILE A 105 -8.03 15.19 4.77
CA ILE A 105 -8.69 14.54 5.91
C ILE A 105 -8.44 13.04 5.77
N VAL A 106 -7.60 12.49 6.64
CA VAL A 106 -7.33 11.05 6.73
C VAL A 106 -8.41 10.42 7.59
N ILE A 107 -9.03 9.36 7.09
CA ILE A 107 -10.17 8.68 7.73
C ILE A 107 -9.97 7.19 7.90
N GLY A 108 -8.88 6.63 7.39
CA GLY A 108 -8.61 5.20 7.50
C GLY A 108 -7.36 4.79 6.76
N VAL A 109 -7.20 3.48 6.69
CA VAL A 109 -6.15 2.79 5.93
C VAL A 109 -6.77 1.65 5.15
N ALA A 110 -6.38 1.52 3.90
CA ALA A 110 -6.69 0.38 3.07
C ALA A 110 -5.44 -0.49 2.97
N ALA A 111 -5.53 -1.74 3.37
CA ALA A 111 -4.38 -2.65 3.45
C ALA A 111 -4.80 -4.09 3.15
N LYS A 112 -3.92 -4.86 2.53
CA LYS A 112 -4.06 -6.32 2.49
C LYS A 112 -3.45 -6.90 3.75
N ILE A 113 -4.23 -7.73 4.43
CA ILE A 113 -3.85 -8.30 5.72
C ILE A 113 -4.16 -9.79 5.66
N THR A 114 -3.19 -10.60 6.04
CA THR A 114 -3.42 -12.00 6.38
C THR A 114 -3.16 -12.20 7.87
N GLY A 115 -3.72 -13.28 8.41
CA GLY A 115 -3.56 -13.58 9.83
C GLY A 115 -4.76 -13.20 10.69
N THR A 116 -4.62 -13.45 11.97
CA THR A 116 -5.59 -13.22 13.04
C THR A 116 -4.87 -12.85 14.32
N MET A 117 -5.62 -12.34 15.31
CA MET A 117 -5.04 -12.16 16.63
C MET A 117 -4.66 -13.52 17.23
N PRO A 118 -3.62 -13.58 18.08
CA PRO A 118 -3.31 -14.79 18.83
C PRO A 118 -4.49 -15.21 19.72
N SER A 119 -4.80 -16.52 19.77
CA SER A 119 -6.00 -17.06 20.43
C SER A 119 -6.12 -16.71 21.93
N MET A 120 -5.00 -16.45 22.60
CA MET A 120 -4.96 -16.10 24.03
C MET A 120 -4.38 -14.71 24.28
N SER A 121 -4.36 -13.84 23.27
CA SER A 121 -3.86 -12.47 23.45
C SER A 121 -4.79 -11.68 24.38
N PRO A 122 -4.30 -11.11 25.49
CA PRO A 122 -5.08 -10.19 26.33
C PRO A 122 -5.23 -8.81 25.68
N ASN A 123 -4.46 -8.54 24.63
CA ASN A 123 -4.39 -7.26 23.94
C ASN A 123 -4.97 -7.36 22.54
N TRP A 124 -5.62 -6.27 22.12
CA TRP A 124 -6.01 -6.02 20.74
C TRP A 124 -4.88 -5.28 20.01
N TYR A 125 -4.85 -5.44 18.69
CA TYR A 125 -3.82 -4.84 17.83
C TYR A 125 -4.49 -3.87 16.85
N TYR A 126 -3.80 -2.79 16.53
CA TYR A 126 -4.39 -1.64 15.86
C TYR A 126 -3.46 -1.11 14.77
N PHE A 127 -4.07 -0.53 13.74
CA PHE A 127 -3.46 0.56 13.00
C PHE A 127 -3.59 1.84 13.80
N HIS A 128 -2.48 2.57 13.87
CA HIS A 128 -2.36 3.86 14.52
C HIS A 128 -2.06 4.92 13.48
N LEU A 129 -2.83 5.99 13.48
CA LEU A 129 -2.51 7.20 12.75
C LEU A 129 -1.71 8.10 13.68
N MET A 130 -0.46 8.35 13.32
CA MET A 130 0.47 9.19 14.07
C MET A 130 0.69 10.49 13.30
N ASP A 131 0.67 11.62 14.00
CA ASP A 131 1.04 12.90 13.38
C ASP A 131 2.56 13.00 13.13
N SER A 132 3.00 14.09 12.48
CA SER A 132 4.42 14.37 12.22
C SER A 132 5.31 14.45 13.49
N SER A 133 4.73 14.61 14.67
CA SER A 133 5.44 14.63 15.95
C SER A 133 5.56 13.24 16.59
N GLY A 134 4.93 12.22 16.00
CA GLY A 134 4.92 10.86 16.53
C GLY A 134 3.89 10.65 17.63
N VAL A 135 2.85 11.48 17.71
CA VAL A 135 1.73 11.30 18.63
C VAL A 135 0.56 10.61 17.91
N GLU A 136 -0.05 9.62 18.57
CA GLU A 136 -1.25 8.96 18.07
C GLU A 136 -2.44 9.93 18.08
N VAL A 137 -3.08 10.09 16.93
CA VAL A 137 -4.23 10.98 16.74
C VAL A 137 -5.51 10.26 16.35
N ALA A 138 -5.40 9.02 15.86
CA ALA A 138 -6.52 8.14 15.57
C ALA A 138 -6.07 6.67 15.52
N TYR A 139 -6.98 5.72 15.66
CA TYR A 139 -6.67 4.30 15.55
C TYR A 139 -7.85 3.49 15.01
N THR A 140 -7.55 2.31 14.48
CA THR A 140 -8.54 1.30 14.07
C THR A 140 -8.01 -0.10 14.32
N GLN A 141 -8.89 -1.01 14.71
CA GLN A 141 -8.49 -2.36 15.06
C GLN A 141 -8.12 -3.19 13.83
N LEU A 142 -7.11 -4.05 13.96
CA LEU A 142 -6.83 -5.12 13.00
C LEU A 142 -7.94 -6.19 13.05
N PRO A 143 -8.15 -6.94 11.94
CA PRO A 143 -9.11 -8.04 11.91
C PRO A 143 -8.85 -9.05 13.05
N PRO A 144 -9.81 -9.26 13.96
CA PRO A 144 -9.61 -10.21 15.06
C PRO A 144 -9.80 -11.66 14.61
N PHE A 145 -10.65 -11.88 13.62
CA PHE A 145 -11.00 -13.20 13.11
C PHE A 145 -10.68 -13.29 11.63
N GLY A 146 -10.28 -14.50 11.23
CA GLY A 146 -9.84 -14.86 9.91
C GLY A 146 -9.38 -16.31 9.95
N SER A 147 -9.62 -17.08 8.91
CA SER A 147 -8.88 -18.32 8.72
C SER A 147 -7.75 -18.03 7.76
N CYS A 148 -6.55 -18.58 8.01
CA CYS A 148 -5.75 -18.96 6.84
C CYS A 148 -6.59 -20.01 6.12
N GLN A 149 -7.14 -19.66 4.97
CA GLN A 149 -7.71 -20.68 4.09
C GLN A 149 -6.55 -21.58 3.66
N THR A 150 -6.77 -22.88 3.64
CA THR A 150 -5.85 -23.85 3.05
C THR A 150 -6.46 -24.32 1.72
N PRO A 151 -5.75 -24.21 0.58
CA PRO A 151 -4.40 -23.66 0.42
C PRO A 151 -4.35 -22.15 0.72
N TYR A 152 -3.21 -21.67 1.20
CA TYR A 152 -3.04 -20.26 1.58
C TYR A 152 -3.35 -19.37 0.37
N PRO A 153 -4.22 -18.35 0.52
CA PRO A 153 -4.58 -17.51 -0.59
C PRO A 153 -3.34 -16.78 -1.10
N THR A 154 -3.14 -16.83 -2.42
CA THR A 154 -2.12 -16.04 -3.12
C THR A 154 -2.36 -14.55 -2.88
N ILE A 155 -1.34 -13.70 -3.11
CA ILE A 155 -1.51 -12.24 -3.04
C ILE A 155 -2.67 -11.72 -3.93
N PHE A 156 -3.02 -12.47 -4.97
CA PHE A 156 -4.11 -12.17 -5.90
C PHE A 156 -5.50 -12.42 -5.32
N GLU A 157 -5.61 -13.34 -4.36
CA GLU A 157 -6.88 -13.74 -3.72
C GLU A 157 -7.19 -12.90 -2.47
N ILE A 158 -6.17 -12.29 -1.87
CA ILE A 158 -6.35 -11.42 -0.71
C ILE A 158 -6.88 -10.06 -1.17
N VAL A 159 -8.14 -9.79 -0.83
CA VAL A 159 -8.83 -8.53 -1.10
C VAL A 159 -8.28 -7.43 -0.19
N GLN A 160 -8.07 -6.24 -0.75
CA GLN A 160 -7.65 -5.08 0.03
C GLN A 160 -8.80 -4.61 0.94
N GLY A 161 -8.62 -4.78 2.25
CA GLY A 161 -9.57 -4.34 3.26
C GLY A 161 -9.51 -2.83 3.47
N LYS A 162 -10.62 -2.24 3.97
CA LYS A 162 -10.72 -0.82 4.34
C LYS A 162 -10.99 -0.71 5.84
N TYR A 163 -10.08 -0.09 6.58
CA TYR A 163 -10.13 0.05 8.03
C TYR A 163 -10.25 1.53 8.37
N TYR A 164 -11.38 1.94 8.92
CA TYR A 164 -11.66 3.34 9.20
C TYR A 164 -11.27 3.70 10.63
N PHE A 165 -10.53 4.79 10.79
CA PHE A 165 -10.13 5.29 12.08
C PHE A 165 -11.33 5.78 12.90
N ASN A 166 -11.19 5.75 14.23
CA ASN A 166 -12.18 6.24 15.18
C ASN A 166 -12.45 7.77 15.07
N SER A 167 -11.52 8.52 14.49
CA SER A 167 -11.63 9.97 14.20
C SER A 167 -11.14 10.29 12.79
N GLN A 168 -11.67 11.38 12.23
CA GLN A 168 -11.17 11.98 10.99
C GLN A 168 -10.18 13.08 11.33
N VAL A 169 -8.99 13.06 10.74
CA VAL A 169 -7.91 13.99 11.11
C VAL A 169 -7.35 14.69 9.88
N LEU A 170 -7.26 16.02 9.92
CA LEU A 170 -6.69 16.82 8.84
C LEU A 170 -5.15 16.83 8.97
N LEU A 171 -4.46 16.12 8.08
CA LEU A 171 -3.00 15.95 8.12
C LEU A 171 -2.40 16.16 6.73
N LYS A 172 -1.14 16.57 6.72
CA LYS A 172 -0.31 16.62 5.51
C LYS A 172 0.79 15.57 5.61
N ASP A 173 1.52 15.61 6.71
CA ASP A 173 2.63 14.71 7.03
C ASP A 173 2.22 13.85 8.23
N PHE A 174 2.27 12.54 8.07
CA PHE A 174 1.80 11.57 9.07
C PHE A 174 2.42 10.19 8.86
N TYR A 175 2.25 9.32 9.85
CA TYR A 175 2.65 7.92 9.77
C TYR A 175 1.44 7.02 10.02
N ILE A 176 1.38 5.90 9.31
CA ILE A 176 0.50 4.79 9.69
C ILE A 176 1.38 3.73 10.33
N ALA A 177 1.10 3.39 11.58
CA ALA A 177 1.85 2.41 12.36
C ALA A 177 0.98 1.21 12.73
N VAL A 178 1.61 0.06 12.98
CA VAL A 178 0.95 -1.16 13.43
C VAL A 178 1.76 -1.81 14.54
N ASP A 179 1.11 -2.12 15.65
CA ASP A 179 1.66 -2.98 16.70
C ASP A 179 1.59 -4.46 16.28
N MET A 180 2.70 -5.16 16.46
CA MET A 180 2.82 -6.59 16.18
C MET A 180 2.78 -7.42 17.46
N PRO A 181 1.98 -8.50 17.50
CA PRO A 181 2.02 -9.47 18.60
C PRO A 181 3.39 -10.13 18.69
N SER A 182 3.71 -10.73 19.84
CA SER A 182 4.90 -11.58 19.92
C SER A 182 4.62 -12.88 19.15
N GLU A 183 5.63 -13.42 18.47
CA GLU A 183 5.57 -14.73 17.83
C GLU A 183 5.20 -15.81 18.83
N GLN A 184 5.71 -15.72 20.07
CA GLN A 184 5.35 -16.62 21.16
C GLN A 184 3.86 -16.61 21.51
N SER A 185 3.17 -15.47 21.32
CA SER A 185 1.73 -15.36 21.59
C SER A 185 0.89 -16.29 20.70
N TYR A 186 1.41 -16.66 19.53
CA TYR A 186 0.74 -17.56 18.59
C TYR A 186 0.92 -19.05 18.89
N SER A 187 1.69 -19.41 19.93
CA SER A 187 1.95 -20.81 20.31
C SER A 187 0.68 -21.62 20.63
N LEU A 188 -0.39 -20.94 21.03
CA LEU A 188 -1.69 -21.54 21.40
C LEU A 188 -2.77 -21.32 20.32
N GLY A 189 -2.37 -20.88 19.13
CA GLY A 189 -3.24 -20.68 17.97
C GLY A 189 -3.38 -19.23 17.53
N GLY A 190 -4.13 -19.05 16.44
CA GLY A 190 -4.12 -17.84 15.64
C GLY A 190 -3.10 -17.96 14.50
N THR A 191 -3.06 -16.94 13.64
CA THR A 191 -2.20 -16.88 12.48
C THR A 191 -1.48 -15.53 12.48
N PRO A 192 -0.13 -15.48 12.47
CA PRO A 192 0.61 -14.23 12.44
C PRO A 192 0.07 -13.20 11.44
N TYR A 193 -0.17 -11.97 11.91
CA TYR A 193 -0.48 -10.85 11.02
C TYR A 193 0.67 -10.60 10.05
N LYS A 194 0.34 -10.49 8.77
CA LYS A 194 1.30 -10.20 7.69
C LYS A 194 0.66 -9.26 6.70
N PHE A 195 1.51 -8.46 6.08
CA PHE A 195 1.11 -7.37 5.21
C PHE A 195 1.83 -7.48 3.89
N ASP A 196 1.22 -6.96 2.84
CA ASP A 196 1.92 -6.80 1.58
C ASP A 196 2.91 -5.64 1.67
N HIS A 197 4.02 -5.77 0.96
CA HIS A 197 5.01 -4.72 0.84
C HIS A 197 5.68 -4.81 -0.53
N THR A 198 6.26 -3.73 -1.01
CA THR A 198 7.16 -3.80 -2.17
C THR A 198 8.47 -4.44 -1.74
N CYS A 199 9.15 -5.07 -2.69
CA CYS A 199 10.50 -5.58 -2.47
C CYS A 199 11.47 -4.70 -3.23
N THR A 200 12.58 -4.35 -2.59
CA THR A 200 13.66 -3.64 -3.28
C THR A 200 14.79 -4.60 -3.53
N PHE A 201 14.69 -5.33 -4.63
CA PHE A 201 15.83 -6.10 -5.12
C PHE A 201 16.84 -5.08 -5.63
N THR A 202 17.95 -4.92 -4.91
CA THR A 202 19.07 -4.15 -5.42
C THR A 202 19.63 -4.88 -6.63
N GLU A 203 19.93 -4.09 -7.66
CA GLU A 203 20.50 -4.52 -8.94
C GLU A 203 21.79 -5.33 -8.86
N ASP A 204 22.41 -5.35 -7.69
CA ASP A 204 23.45 -6.31 -7.38
C ASP A 204 22.79 -7.64 -7.06
N SER A 205 22.51 -8.39 -8.13
CA SER A 205 23.22 -9.65 -8.15
C SER A 205 24.35 -9.53 -9.17
N CYS A 206 25.18 -10.55 -9.22
CA CYS A 206 25.62 -11.10 -10.48
C CYS A 206 24.58 -11.09 -11.66
N LEU A 207 23.32 -10.65 -11.52
CA LEU A 207 22.28 -10.47 -12.54
C LEU A 207 21.43 -9.19 -12.28
N LYS A 208 21.62 -8.17 -13.12
CA LYS A 208 21.04 -6.82 -13.04
C LYS A 208 19.60 -6.74 -13.51
N ILE A 209 18.64 -6.37 -12.65
CA ILE A 209 17.38 -5.67 -13.01
C ILE A 209 16.85 -4.90 -11.77
N ASP A 210 16.85 -3.55 -11.78
CA ASP A 210 16.21 -2.72 -10.73
C ASP A 210 14.73 -2.57 -11.08
N ARG A 211 13.85 -3.08 -10.22
CA ARG A 211 12.41 -2.81 -10.28
C ARG A 211 11.89 -2.21 -8.96
N GLY A 212 12.80 -1.77 -8.09
CA GLY A 212 12.50 -1.23 -6.78
C GLY A 212 11.93 0.18 -6.89
N CYS A 213 10.74 0.35 -6.36
CA CYS A 213 10.05 1.63 -6.42
C CYS A 213 10.53 2.56 -5.33
N TYR A 214 11.21 3.62 -5.75
CA TYR A 214 11.82 4.58 -4.84
C TYR A 214 10.76 5.43 -4.13
N GLN A 215 10.54 5.18 -2.84
CA GLN A 215 9.92 6.16 -1.95
C GLN A 215 11.00 7.02 -1.29
N TYR A 216 10.75 8.33 -1.23
CA TYR A 216 11.69 9.33 -0.69
C TYR A 216 11.98 9.18 0.81
N GLU A 217 11.14 8.44 1.57
CA GLU A 217 11.32 8.20 3.01
C GLU A 217 11.17 6.71 3.36
N PRO A 218 12.20 6.09 3.98
CA PRO A 218 12.15 4.70 4.44
C PRO A 218 11.10 4.48 5.54
N PRO A 219 10.52 3.25 5.64
CA PRO A 219 9.73 2.85 6.78
C PRO A 219 10.54 2.85 8.10
N TYR A 220 9.82 2.74 9.20
CA TYR A 220 10.37 2.67 10.56
C TYR A 220 9.97 1.37 11.24
N LEU A 221 10.81 0.90 12.15
CA LEU A 221 10.55 -0.21 13.06
C LEU A 221 10.76 0.21 14.50
N LEU A 222 10.06 -0.43 15.42
CA LEU A 222 10.26 -0.31 16.85
C LEU A 222 10.62 -1.70 17.40
N LYS A 223 11.78 -1.83 18.04
CA LYS A 223 12.19 -3.09 18.68
C LYS A 223 11.54 -3.25 20.06
N ARG A 224 11.26 -4.48 20.47
CA ARG A 224 10.77 -4.78 21.83
C ARG A 224 11.82 -4.35 22.85
N GLY A 225 11.38 -3.65 23.90
CA GLY A 225 12.26 -3.03 24.89
C GLY A 225 12.86 -1.68 24.49
N SER A 226 12.64 -1.21 23.25
CA SER A 226 12.96 0.16 22.83
C SER A 226 11.73 1.06 22.91
N THR A 227 11.97 2.36 23.11
CA THR A 227 10.98 3.43 22.95
C THR A 227 11.26 4.29 21.71
N GLN A 228 12.38 4.05 21.03
CA GLN A 228 12.82 4.82 19.89
C GLN A 228 12.52 4.07 18.60
N TRP A 229 11.83 4.73 17.68
CA TRP A 229 11.66 4.27 16.32
C TRP A 229 12.97 4.36 15.56
N THR A 230 13.34 3.28 14.88
CA THR A 230 14.53 3.19 14.04
C THR A 230 14.10 3.16 12.59
N ARG A 231 14.68 4.03 11.76
CA ARG A 231 14.45 3.96 10.31
C ARG A 231 15.08 2.71 9.73
N PHE A 232 14.48 2.19 8.67
CA PHE A 232 15.00 0.99 8.01
C PHE A 232 16.44 1.16 7.51
N ASP A 233 16.80 2.34 7.00
CA ASP A 233 18.18 2.64 6.57
C ASP A 233 19.20 2.81 7.71
N GLN A 234 18.75 2.76 8.96
CA GLN A 234 19.58 2.83 10.16
C GLN A 234 19.67 1.49 10.90
N ASP A 235 18.91 0.47 10.48
CA ASP A 235 18.94 -0.87 11.06
C ASP A 235 19.83 -1.81 10.24
N THR A 236 20.59 -2.67 10.91
CA THR A 236 21.57 -3.54 10.26
C THR A 236 20.96 -4.58 9.33
N ILE A 237 19.70 -4.97 9.54
CA ILE A 237 19.00 -5.97 8.72
C ILE A 237 18.07 -5.27 7.75
N TYR A 238 17.27 -4.33 8.24
CA TYR A 238 16.29 -3.61 7.41
C TYR A 238 16.93 -2.58 6.47
N TYR A 239 18.24 -2.30 6.59
CA TYR A 239 18.97 -1.43 5.64
C TYR A 239 18.76 -1.86 4.19
N TYR A 240 18.71 -3.16 3.92
CA TYR A 240 18.51 -3.68 2.57
C TYR A 240 17.10 -3.46 2.02
N TYR A 241 16.14 -3.21 2.91
CA TYR A 241 14.74 -2.92 2.64
C TYR A 241 14.40 -1.44 2.74
N ARG A 242 15.39 -0.56 2.92
CA ARG A 242 15.18 0.89 3.11
C ARG A 242 14.35 1.58 2.04
N LYS A 243 14.29 1.03 0.83
CA LYS A 243 13.54 1.59 -0.30
C LYS A 243 12.10 1.05 -0.40
N MET A 244 11.70 0.14 0.49
CA MET A 244 10.44 -0.57 0.35
C MET A 244 9.25 0.29 0.79
N HIS A 245 8.06 -0.10 0.35
CA HIS A 245 6.79 0.44 0.80
C HIS A 245 5.93 -0.65 1.39
N ILE A 246 5.50 -0.49 2.65
CA ILE A 246 4.46 -1.33 3.24
C ILE A 246 3.12 -0.94 2.62
N GLY A 247 2.34 -1.92 2.18
CA GLY A 247 1.06 -1.81 1.45
C GLY A 247 -0.11 -1.24 2.24
N TRP A 248 0.17 -0.30 3.12
CA TRP A 248 -0.80 0.50 3.84
C TRP A 248 -1.09 1.73 2.97
N PHE A 249 -2.34 1.97 2.63
CA PHE A 249 -2.72 3.09 1.77
C PHE A 249 -3.73 3.98 2.50
N PRO A 250 -3.42 5.24 2.79
CA PRO A 250 -4.32 6.09 3.55
C PRO A 250 -5.62 6.31 2.78
N ILE A 251 -6.74 6.19 3.49
CA ILE A 251 -8.05 6.55 2.98
C ILE A 251 -8.28 8.01 3.35
N ILE A 252 -8.42 8.85 2.33
CA ILE A 252 -8.60 10.29 2.49
C ILE A 252 -9.96 10.74 1.97
N LEU A 253 -10.50 11.81 2.57
CA LEU A 253 -11.63 12.54 2.03
C LEU A 253 -11.14 13.70 1.17
N VAL A 254 -11.62 13.73 -0.06
CA VAL A 254 -11.35 14.82 -1.00
C VAL A 254 -12.67 15.56 -1.27
N PRO A 255 -12.72 16.88 -1.08
CA PRO A 255 -13.96 17.63 -1.31
C PRO A 255 -14.37 17.54 -2.79
N ARG A 256 -15.66 17.28 -3.04
CA ARG A 256 -16.21 17.34 -4.39
C ARG A 256 -16.18 18.80 -4.87
N PRO A 257 -15.68 19.06 -6.08
CA PRO A 257 -15.73 20.39 -6.66
C PRO A 257 -17.16 20.72 -7.16
N ASP A 258 -18.08 20.94 -6.21
CA ASP A 258 -19.48 21.27 -6.52
C ASP A 258 -19.90 22.54 -5.76
N SER A 259 -19.24 23.66 -6.07
CA SER A 259 -19.81 25.00 -6.15
C SER A 259 -18.69 25.98 -6.51
N LEU A 260 -18.93 26.77 -7.56
CA LEU A 260 -18.12 27.87 -8.08
C LEU A 260 -17.02 28.40 -7.12
N SER A 261 -15.83 27.80 -7.14
CA SER A 261 -14.50 28.42 -7.06
C SER A 261 -13.48 27.38 -6.58
N LEU A 262 -12.42 27.24 -7.36
CA LEU A 262 -11.18 26.53 -7.04
C LEU A 262 -11.33 25.01 -6.84
N ALA A 263 -11.72 24.33 -7.91
CA ALA A 263 -11.25 22.97 -8.13
C ALA A 263 -9.73 23.04 -8.34
N ASN A 264 -8.95 22.68 -7.32
CA ASN A 264 -7.59 22.24 -7.60
C ASN A 264 -7.69 21.01 -8.52
N GLU A 265 -7.10 21.13 -9.69
CA GLU A 265 -7.19 20.17 -10.79
C GLU A 265 -6.58 18.82 -10.38
N ILE A 266 -7.41 17.92 -9.87
CA ILE A 266 -7.02 16.51 -9.72
C ILE A 266 -6.90 15.96 -11.13
N ASP A 267 -5.66 15.70 -11.57
CA ASP A 267 -5.44 14.98 -12.83
C ASP A 267 -5.95 13.54 -12.68
N ILE A 268 -7.09 13.28 -13.29
CA ILE A 268 -7.75 11.97 -13.28
C ILE A 268 -6.81 10.85 -13.73
N ASN A 269 -5.81 11.15 -14.57
CA ASN A 269 -4.83 10.16 -14.99
C ASN A 269 -3.97 9.66 -13.82
N ASN A 270 -3.71 10.45 -12.80
CA ASN A 270 -2.93 10.01 -11.63
C ASN A 270 -3.75 9.15 -10.66
N THR A 271 -5.07 9.09 -10.87
CA THR A 271 -6.01 8.42 -9.98
C THR A 271 -6.38 7.00 -10.43
N CYS A 272 -6.04 6.62 -11.66
CA CYS A 272 -6.28 5.29 -12.22
C CYS A 272 -4.99 4.71 -12.77
N ASN A 273 -4.74 3.41 -12.66
CA ASN A 273 -3.51 2.75 -13.08
C ASN A 273 -3.78 1.37 -13.70
N ILE A 274 -2.84 0.90 -14.52
CA ILE A 274 -2.92 -0.36 -15.25
C ILE A 274 -1.60 -1.11 -15.09
N LEU A 275 -1.65 -2.33 -14.56
CA LEU A 275 -0.47 -3.08 -14.12
C LEU A 275 -0.57 -4.57 -14.48
N PRO A 276 0.51 -5.26 -14.86
CA PRO A 276 1.79 -4.69 -15.23
C PRO A 276 1.68 -3.91 -16.55
N ASN A 277 2.68 -3.09 -16.83
CA ASN A 277 2.86 -2.45 -18.13
C ASN A 277 4.38 -2.28 -18.35
N PRO A 278 5.02 -3.06 -19.22
CA PRO A 278 4.42 -3.95 -20.23
C PRO A 278 3.70 -5.18 -19.65
N ALA A 279 2.69 -5.68 -20.36
CA ALA A 279 1.84 -6.80 -19.97
C ALA A 279 1.93 -7.95 -20.96
N LYS A 280 1.73 -9.19 -20.50
CA LYS A 280 1.68 -10.39 -21.36
C LYS A 280 0.24 -10.85 -21.56
N ASN A 281 -0.31 -11.51 -20.54
CA ASN A 281 -1.63 -12.16 -20.64
C ASN A 281 -2.70 -11.46 -19.80
N ASN A 282 -2.31 -10.69 -18.79
CA ASN A 282 -3.23 -10.10 -17.84
C ASN A 282 -2.79 -8.70 -17.43
N ILE A 283 -3.78 -7.87 -17.13
CA ILE A 283 -3.61 -6.57 -16.50
C ILE A 283 -4.54 -6.47 -15.29
N LYS A 284 -4.20 -5.57 -14.39
CA LYS A 284 -4.95 -5.15 -13.22
C LYS A 284 -5.19 -3.67 -13.36
N ILE A 285 -6.46 -3.29 -13.37
CA ILE A 285 -6.86 -1.89 -13.20
C ILE A 285 -6.91 -1.62 -11.70
N ILE A 286 -6.32 -0.52 -11.25
CA ILE A 286 -6.45 0.00 -9.89
C ILE A 286 -6.88 1.46 -10.02
N SER A 287 -7.92 1.85 -9.29
CA SER A 287 -8.47 3.19 -9.35
C SER A 287 -8.86 3.69 -7.97
N GLN A 288 -8.58 4.97 -7.76
CA GLN A 288 -9.01 5.73 -6.58
C GLN A 288 -10.52 5.96 -6.57
N PHE A 289 -11.16 5.97 -7.75
CA PHE A 289 -12.61 6.09 -7.92
C PHE A 289 -13.22 4.79 -8.44
N LYS A 290 -14.49 4.54 -8.11
CA LYS A 290 -15.20 3.36 -8.62
C LYS A 290 -15.22 3.41 -10.15
N VAL A 291 -14.58 2.44 -10.79
CA VAL A 291 -14.53 2.33 -12.24
C VAL A 291 -15.86 1.77 -12.71
N LYS A 292 -16.52 2.49 -13.62
CA LYS A 292 -17.74 2.00 -14.26
C LYS A 292 -17.38 0.90 -15.26
N ASP A 293 -16.52 1.24 -16.21
CA ASP A 293 -16.05 0.38 -17.27
C ASP A 293 -14.69 0.86 -17.79
N ILE A 294 -14.03 0.00 -18.56
CA ILE A 294 -12.87 0.37 -19.36
C ILE A 294 -13.14 0.12 -20.84
N GLU A 295 -12.49 0.91 -21.68
CA GLU A 295 -12.52 0.77 -23.13
C GLU A 295 -11.09 0.62 -23.65
N ILE A 296 -10.84 -0.42 -24.44
CA ILE A 296 -9.53 -0.73 -25.01
C ILE A 296 -9.55 -0.36 -26.49
N TYR A 297 -8.55 0.39 -26.92
CA TYR A 297 -8.35 0.87 -28.27
C TYR A 297 -6.99 0.46 -28.82
N ASN A 298 -6.90 0.16 -30.11
CA ASN A 298 -5.60 0.06 -30.78
C ASN A 298 -4.99 1.45 -31.06
N ILE A 299 -3.73 1.49 -31.51
CA ILE A 299 -3.04 2.76 -31.85
C ILE A 299 -3.75 3.60 -32.93
N SER A 300 -4.57 2.96 -33.77
CA SER A 300 -5.35 3.65 -34.81
C SER A 300 -6.67 4.22 -34.29
N GLY A 301 -6.95 4.11 -32.99
CA GLY A 301 -8.15 4.64 -32.36
C GLY A 301 -9.41 3.76 -32.54
N ILE A 302 -9.27 2.53 -33.03
CA ILE A 302 -10.39 1.59 -33.13
C ILE A 302 -10.62 0.95 -31.76
N LYS A 303 -11.86 1.04 -31.27
CA LYS A 303 -12.29 0.39 -30.03
C LYS A 303 -12.38 -1.12 -30.27
N LEU A 304 -11.61 -1.88 -29.50
CA LEU A 304 -11.58 -3.34 -29.56
C LEU A 304 -12.55 -3.96 -28.56
N LYS A 305 -12.59 -3.44 -27.32
CA LYS A 305 -13.38 -4.00 -26.23
C LYS A 305 -13.90 -2.94 -25.27
N THR A 306 -15.03 -3.24 -24.63
CA THR A 306 -15.54 -2.53 -23.44
C THR A 306 -15.77 -3.55 -22.34
N ILE A 307 -15.25 -3.30 -21.15
CA ILE A 307 -15.30 -4.25 -20.03
C ILE A 307 -15.92 -3.54 -18.82
N PRO A 308 -17.13 -3.95 -18.36
CA PRO A 308 -17.70 -3.41 -17.14
C PRO A 308 -16.88 -3.85 -15.93
N ILE A 309 -16.59 -2.90 -15.04
CA ILE A 309 -15.80 -3.14 -13.82
C ILE A 309 -16.70 -3.03 -12.59
N ASN A 310 -17.36 -1.89 -12.41
CA ASN A 310 -18.18 -1.57 -11.23
C ASN A 310 -17.45 -1.80 -9.89
N ASP A 311 -16.14 -1.58 -9.86
CA ASP A 311 -15.26 -1.81 -8.72
C ASP A 311 -14.06 -0.84 -8.77
N TYR A 312 -13.24 -0.82 -7.72
CA TYR A 312 -12.03 -0.01 -7.62
C TYR A 312 -10.81 -0.71 -8.21
N GLU A 313 -10.83 -2.04 -8.30
CA GLU A 313 -9.79 -2.83 -8.94
C GLU A 313 -10.38 -4.01 -9.70
N LYS A 314 -9.68 -4.48 -10.74
CA LYS A 314 -10.07 -5.69 -11.49
C LYS A 314 -8.93 -6.27 -12.29
N TYR A 315 -8.78 -7.60 -12.21
CA TYR A 315 -7.96 -8.36 -13.14
C TYR A 315 -8.71 -8.59 -14.46
N ILE A 316 -8.01 -8.39 -15.55
CA ILE A 316 -8.54 -8.46 -16.91
C ILE A 316 -7.56 -9.31 -17.73
N ASP A 317 -8.10 -10.37 -18.32
CA ASP A 317 -7.40 -11.17 -19.32
C ASP A 317 -7.33 -10.38 -20.63
N ILE A 318 -6.11 -10.26 -21.15
CA ILE A 318 -5.76 -9.60 -22.41
C ILE A 318 -4.99 -10.54 -23.35
N SER A 319 -4.97 -11.84 -23.07
CA SER A 319 -4.23 -12.84 -23.85
C SER A 319 -4.65 -12.93 -25.32
N ASP A 320 -5.83 -12.39 -25.67
CA ASP A 320 -6.32 -12.31 -27.03
C ASP A 320 -5.87 -11.03 -27.77
N LEU A 321 -5.22 -10.08 -27.07
CA LEU A 321 -4.59 -8.92 -27.70
C LEU A 321 -3.25 -9.33 -28.32
N ILE A 322 -3.05 -8.95 -29.58
CA ILE A 322 -1.77 -9.15 -30.26
C ILE A 322 -0.71 -8.22 -29.65
N GLN A 323 0.54 -8.65 -29.63
CA GLN A 323 1.69 -7.82 -29.23
C GLN A 323 1.63 -6.44 -29.90
N GLY A 324 1.74 -5.37 -29.10
CA GLY A 324 1.61 -4.01 -29.60
C GLY A 324 1.24 -2.98 -28.53
N THR A 325 1.01 -1.74 -28.98
CA THR A 325 0.58 -0.64 -28.11
C THR A 325 -0.93 -0.44 -28.17
N TYR A 326 -1.53 -0.17 -27.01
CA TYR A 326 -2.96 0.08 -26.86
C TYR A 326 -3.19 1.34 -26.03
N ILE A 327 -4.37 1.93 -26.20
CA ILE A 327 -4.90 3.01 -25.36
C ILE A 327 -6.07 2.45 -24.58
N ILE A 328 -6.01 2.57 -23.26
CA ILE A 328 -7.10 2.19 -22.37
C ILE A 328 -7.71 3.44 -21.77
N LYS A 329 -9.02 3.61 -21.95
CA LYS A 329 -9.81 4.63 -21.27
C LYS A 329 -10.49 3.99 -20.06
N ILE A 330 -10.33 4.60 -18.90
CA ILE A 330 -10.90 4.16 -17.63
C ILE A 330 -11.98 5.16 -17.26
N ASN A 331 -13.24 4.73 -17.37
CA ASN A 331 -14.39 5.59 -17.15
C ASN A 331 -14.79 5.57 -15.67
N THR A 332 -14.72 6.74 -15.04
CA THR A 332 -15.11 6.94 -13.64
C THR A 332 -16.15 8.06 -13.53
N PRO A 333 -16.87 8.19 -12.40
CA PRO A 333 -17.74 9.34 -12.16
C PRO A 333 -17.02 10.69 -12.19
N ARG A 334 -15.69 10.72 -12.03
CA ARG A 334 -14.86 11.93 -11.99
C ARG A 334 -14.27 12.32 -13.33
N GLY A 335 -14.46 11.50 -14.36
CA GLY A 335 -13.91 11.70 -15.69
C GLY A 335 -13.25 10.45 -16.23
N ILE A 336 -12.48 10.65 -17.30
CA ILE A 336 -11.89 9.56 -18.08
C ILE A 336 -10.37 9.64 -17.94
N ALA A 337 -9.76 8.66 -17.27
CA ALA A 337 -8.32 8.49 -17.30
C ALA A 337 -7.91 7.74 -18.56
N THR A 338 -6.86 8.21 -19.24
CA THR A 338 -6.31 7.60 -20.45
C THR A 338 -4.93 7.05 -20.16
N LYS A 339 -4.73 5.75 -20.43
CA LYS A 339 -3.49 5.03 -20.15
C LYS A 339 -2.98 4.33 -21.39
N LYS A 340 -1.67 4.42 -21.62
CA LYS A 340 -1.00 3.63 -22.65
C LYS A 340 -0.65 2.27 -22.07
N LEU A 341 -0.95 1.19 -22.78
CA LEU A 341 -0.56 -0.18 -22.45
C LEU A 341 0.36 -0.74 -23.54
N LEU A 342 1.47 -1.35 -23.16
CA LEU A 342 2.31 -2.16 -24.03
C LEU A 342 2.04 -3.65 -23.75
N VAL A 343 1.67 -4.40 -24.79
CA VAL A 343 1.48 -5.86 -24.72
C VAL A 343 2.68 -6.53 -25.41
N GLU A 344 3.27 -7.53 -24.73
CA GLU A 344 4.48 -8.28 -25.16
C GLU A 344 4.18 -9.63 -25.81
#